data_AF-A0A6J0B7A4-F1
#
_entry.id   AF-A0A6J0B7A4-F1
#
_cell.length_a   1.000
_cell.length_b   1.000
_cell.length_c   1.000
_cell.angle_alpha   90.00
_cell.angle_beta   90.00
_cell.angle_gamma   90.00
#
_symmetry.space_group_name_H-M   'P 1'
#
loop_
_entity.id
_entity.type
_entity.pdbx_description
1 polymer ?
#
loop_
_entity_poly.entity_id
_entity_poly.type
_entity_poly.pdbx_seq_one_letter_code
_entity_poly.pdbx_strand_id
1 'polypeptide(L)'
;MSAVLSLIVFGQVYILGPASNIRPIVIESDYSTAIPAIDRTLNEQKPSQGNTNTMLIPEIDRRIEEIPSESDAKRSYNTPIFNSGLRSDALPALPALPNFTYIPNISLTKRNDYTYTPGIGAHKVHTEASSWSTAWTKCRNERAHLAVVNSRAESELIVSLLRKAGPTRGGNSPNHAHVGFHDLYAYGQWVTIDGQSLFGAGFSEWQEGEPSYRDDGHEHCGSIHISDGKLNNQNCNFHLSSFVCELP
;
A
#
# COMPACT_ATOMS: atom_id res chain seq x y z
N MET A 1 -4.79 -15.89 24.66
CA MET A 1 -5.06 -14.80 23.70
C MET A 1 -4.60 -15.32 22.34
N SER A 2 -5.54 -15.55 21.41
CA SER A 2 -5.26 -16.15 20.10
C SER A 2 -4.60 -15.15 19.16
N ALA A 3 -3.48 -15.52 18.55
CA ALA A 3 -2.84 -14.75 17.49
C ALA A 3 -3.57 -15.02 16.16
N VAL A 4 -3.98 -13.96 15.47
CA VAL A 4 -4.47 -14.02 14.09
C VAL A 4 -3.25 -13.85 13.18
N LEU A 5 -2.98 -14.85 12.34
CA LEU A 5 -1.93 -14.78 11.33
C LEU A 5 -2.54 -14.34 10.00
N SER A 6 -2.13 -13.18 9.49
CA SER A 6 -2.54 -12.67 8.19
C SER A 6 -1.49 -13.04 7.13
N LEU A 7 -1.91 -13.67 6.05
CA LEU A 7 -1.08 -13.94 4.87
C LEU A 7 -1.57 -13.12 3.68
N ILE A 8 -0.63 -12.50 2.95
CA ILE A 8 -0.89 -11.77 1.70
C ILE A 8 -0.45 -12.66 0.54
N VAL A 9 -1.41 -13.07 -0.29
CA VAL A 9 -1.15 -13.81 -1.53
C VAL A 9 -1.96 -13.14 -2.64
N PHE A 10 -1.30 -12.69 -3.71
CA PHE A 10 -1.92 -11.99 -4.85
C PHE A 10 -2.85 -10.82 -4.47
N GLY A 11 -2.49 -10.02 -3.47
CA GLY A 11 -3.30 -8.86 -3.09
C GLY A 11 -4.67 -9.24 -2.51
N GLN A 12 -4.78 -10.36 -1.80
CA GLN A 12 -5.90 -10.63 -0.88
C GLN A 12 -5.38 -10.97 0.52
N VAL A 13 -6.13 -10.52 1.53
CA VAL A 13 -5.85 -10.78 2.96
C VAL A 13 -6.68 -11.97 3.41
N TYR A 14 -6.01 -13.03 3.85
CA TYR A 14 -6.65 -14.22 4.41
C TYR A 14 -6.53 -14.24 5.93
N ILE A 15 -7.66 -14.39 6.62
CA ILE A 15 -7.71 -14.59 8.08
C ILE A 15 -7.83 -16.09 8.34
N LEU A 16 -6.78 -16.69 8.90
CA LEU A 16 -6.80 -18.10 9.30
C LEU A 16 -7.22 -18.22 10.78
N GLY A 17 -8.39 -18.80 11.02
CA GLY A 17 -8.84 -19.19 12.36
C GLY A 17 -8.23 -20.53 12.82
N PRO A 18 -8.29 -20.84 14.13
CA PRO A 18 -7.77 -22.11 14.65
C PRO A 18 -8.50 -23.31 14.05
N ALA A 19 -7.73 -24.35 13.76
CA ALA A 19 -8.11 -25.51 12.96
C ALA A 19 -9.43 -26.18 13.37
N SER A 20 -10.48 -25.96 12.57
CA SER A 20 -11.48 -26.94 12.12
C SER A 20 -12.65 -26.18 11.48
N ASN A 21 -12.97 -26.49 10.22
CA ASN A 21 -13.94 -25.82 9.33
C ASN A 21 -13.44 -24.55 8.64
N ILE A 22 -12.62 -24.77 7.60
CA ILE A 22 -12.25 -23.74 6.64
C ILE A 22 -13.43 -23.49 5.71
N ARG A 23 -14.14 -22.38 5.91
CA ARG A 23 -14.77 -21.65 4.79
C ARG A 23 -13.91 -20.40 4.57
N PRO A 24 -13.29 -20.23 3.40
CA PRO A 24 -12.65 -18.96 3.07
C PRO A 24 -13.73 -17.88 3.11
N ILE A 25 -13.62 -16.93 4.04
CA ILE A 25 -14.39 -15.69 3.95
C ILE A 25 -13.59 -14.82 2.99
N VAL A 26 -14.02 -14.78 1.73
CA VAL A 26 -13.58 -13.74 0.80
C VAL A 26 -14.19 -12.45 1.30
N ILE A 27 -13.40 -11.60 1.94
CA ILE A 27 -13.81 -10.23 2.17
C ILE A 27 -13.58 -9.51 0.84
N GLU A 28 -14.62 -9.38 0.01
CA GLU A 28 -14.66 -8.32 -1.00
C GLU A 28 -14.80 -6.98 -0.26
N SER A 29 -13.79 -6.59 0.51
CA SER A 29 -13.70 -5.23 1.02
C SER A 29 -12.78 -4.48 0.08
N ASP A 30 -13.38 -3.57 -0.67
CA ASP A 30 -12.68 -2.45 -1.27
C ASP A 30 -11.61 -1.93 -0.28
N TYR A 31 -10.34 -2.00 -0.69
CA TYR A 31 -9.15 -1.56 0.06
C TYR A 31 -9.26 -0.11 0.58
N SER A 32 -10.26 0.65 0.11
CA SER A 32 -10.73 1.93 0.64
C SER A 32 -11.04 1.93 2.15
N THR A 33 -11.46 0.80 2.74
CA THR A 33 -11.88 0.73 4.16
C THR A 33 -10.82 0.22 5.14
N ALA A 34 -9.76 -0.43 4.67
CA ALA A 34 -8.74 -1.03 5.53
C ALA A 34 -7.80 0.01 6.18
N ILE A 35 -7.39 1.04 5.43
CA ILE A 35 -6.48 2.09 5.95
C ILE A 35 -7.17 2.98 7.00
N PRO A 36 -8.42 3.46 6.81
CA PRO A 36 -9.13 4.21 7.86
C PRO A 36 -9.40 3.39 9.13
N ALA A 37 -9.54 2.05 9.01
CA ALA A 37 -9.74 1.17 10.14
C ALA A 37 -8.45 0.98 10.97
N ILE A 38 -7.28 0.93 10.31
CA ILE A 38 -5.97 0.88 10.98
C ILE A 38 -5.69 2.20 11.72
N ASP A 39 -5.98 3.35 11.08
CA ASP A 39 -5.81 4.69 11.68
C ASP A 39 -6.71 4.91 12.92
N ARG A 40 -7.92 4.34 12.92
CA ARG A 40 -8.83 4.36 14.08
C ARG A 40 -8.31 3.48 15.23
N THR A 41 -7.77 2.31 14.92
CA THR A 41 -7.27 1.35 15.93
C THR A 41 -6.01 1.85 16.64
N LEU A 42 -5.14 2.58 15.93
CA LEU A 42 -3.94 3.19 16.52
C LEU A 42 -4.26 4.37 17.47
N ASN A 43 -5.34 5.11 17.20
CA ASN A 43 -5.78 6.21 18.07
C ASN A 43 -6.44 5.74 19.38
N GLU A 44 -7.00 4.54 19.42
CA GLU A 44 -7.63 3.96 20.62
C GLU A 44 -6.63 3.33 21.60
N GLN A 45 -5.37 3.11 21.19
CA GLN A 45 -4.31 2.51 22.03
C GLN A 45 -3.48 3.51 22.85
N LYS A 46 -3.89 4.78 22.94
CA LYS A 46 -3.19 5.79 23.76
C LYS A 46 -3.36 5.47 25.26
N PRO A 47 -2.31 5.14 26.03
CA PRO A 47 -2.44 4.97 27.47
C PRO A 47 -2.65 6.35 28.12
N SER A 48 -3.67 6.45 28.97
CA SER A 48 -3.79 7.55 29.91
C SER A 48 -2.58 7.59 30.86
N GLN A 49 -2.22 8.81 31.25
CA GLN A 49 -1.07 9.19 32.07
C GLN A 49 -0.57 8.16 33.09
N GLY A 50 0.75 7.96 33.08
CA GLY A 50 1.57 7.65 34.25
C GLY A 50 1.63 6.17 34.66
N ASN A 51 2.76 5.51 34.36
CA ASN A 51 3.48 4.61 35.27
C ASN A 51 4.68 3.98 34.53
N THR A 52 5.87 4.10 35.11
CA THR A 52 7.07 3.29 34.82
C THR A 52 6.77 1.80 35.03
N ASN A 53 7.15 0.89 34.12
CA ASN A 53 7.63 -0.43 34.53
C ASN A 53 8.20 -1.28 33.38
N THR A 54 9.50 -1.52 33.53
CA THR A 54 10.27 -2.71 33.21
C THR A 54 9.49 -4.01 33.52
N MET A 55 8.66 -4.53 32.61
CA MET A 55 8.08 -5.89 32.79
C MET A 55 7.46 -6.48 31.50
N LEU A 56 8.20 -6.61 30.40
CA LEU A 56 7.72 -7.40 29.24
C LEU A 56 8.75 -8.30 28.55
N ILE A 57 10.01 -8.33 29.02
CA ILE A 57 11.07 -9.13 28.39
C ILE A 57 11.08 -10.63 28.81
N PRO A 58 10.72 -11.05 30.04
CA PRO A 58 10.86 -12.46 30.42
C PRO A 58 9.85 -13.45 29.79
N GLU A 59 8.67 -12.99 29.36
CA GLU A 59 7.62 -13.89 28.83
C GLU A 59 7.80 -14.22 27.34
N ILE A 60 8.62 -13.43 26.62
CA ILE A 60 8.94 -13.65 25.21
C ILE A 60 9.97 -14.78 25.07
N ASP A 61 11.01 -14.79 25.92
CA ASP A 61 12.05 -15.82 25.90
C ASP A 61 11.50 -17.23 26.22
N ARG A 62 10.49 -17.34 27.10
CA ARG A 62 9.86 -18.63 27.45
C ARG A 62 9.09 -19.26 26.27
N ARG A 63 8.66 -18.46 25.29
CA ARG A 63 7.85 -18.93 24.14
C ARG A 63 8.68 -19.32 22.92
N ILE A 64 9.97 -18.98 22.89
CA ILE A 64 10.89 -19.36 21.83
C ILE A 64 11.32 -20.83 21.97
N GLU A 65 11.37 -21.37 23.19
CA GLU A 65 11.75 -22.78 23.45
C GLU A 65 10.64 -23.81 23.11
N GLU A 66 9.41 -23.38 22.82
CA GLU A 66 8.28 -24.29 22.48
C GLU A 66 8.07 -24.47 20.96
N ILE A 67 8.93 -23.91 20.10
CA ILE A 67 8.84 -24.06 18.63
C ILE A 67 9.55 -25.35 18.19
N PRO A 68 8.85 -26.33 17.57
CA PRO A 68 9.49 -27.58 17.14
C PRO A 68 10.46 -27.36 15.97
N SER A 69 11.50 -28.20 15.90
CA SER A 69 12.51 -28.14 14.84
C SER A 69 11.93 -28.47 13.45
N GLU A 70 12.53 -27.92 12.40
CA GLU A 70 12.12 -28.10 10.99
C GLU A 70 12.06 -29.57 10.54
N SER A 71 12.72 -30.48 11.28
CA SER A 71 12.69 -31.92 11.01
C SER A 71 11.39 -32.62 11.42
N ASP A 72 10.66 -32.08 12.40
CA ASP A 72 9.43 -32.66 12.94
C ASP A 72 8.19 -32.34 12.07
N ALA A 73 8.21 -31.20 11.36
CA ALA A 73 7.13 -30.78 10.46
C ALA A 73 7.00 -31.69 9.23
N LYS A 74 8.08 -32.34 8.78
CA LYS A 74 8.08 -33.19 7.58
C LYS A 74 7.51 -34.59 7.81
N ARG A 75 7.31 -35.01 9.07
CA ARG A 75 6.75 -36.35 9.41
C ARG A 75 5.22 -36.41 9.33
N SER A 76 4.53 -35.26 9.36
CA SER A 76 3.06 -35.20 9.41
C SER A 76 2.37 -35.43 8.06
N TYR A 77 3.10 -35.34 6.94
CA TYR A 77 2.51 -35.40 5.59
C TYR A 77 2.36 -36.81 4.98
N ASN A 78 2.80 -37.87 5.65
CA ASN A 78 2.77 -39.24 5.11
C ASN A 78 1.92 -40.21 5.93
N THR A 79 0.63 -39.91 6.15
CA THR A 79 -0.35 -40.93 6.58
C THR A 79 -1.44 -41.14 5.52
N PRO A 80 -1.88 -42.39 5.24
CA PRO A 80 -2.85 -42.66 4.19
C PRO A 80 -4.27 -42.34 4.68
N ILE A 81 -4.99 -41.48 3.96
CA ILE A 81 -6.42 -41.21 4.23
C ILE A 81 -7.26 -42.38 3.71
N PHE A 82 -8.09 -42.90 4.62
CA PHE A 82 -9.07 -43.96 4.41
C PHE A 82 -10.09 -43.63 3.31
N ASN A 83 -10.39 -44.64 2.49
CA ASN A 83 -11.46 -44.68 1.50
C ASN A 83 -12.83 -44.52 2.18
N SER A 84 -13.56 -43.45 1.88
CA SER A 84 -15.02 -43.43 1.95
C SER A 84 -15.57 -43.34 0.54
N GLY A 85 -16.21 -44.43 0.08
CA GLY A 85 -16.76 -44.55 -1.26
C GLY A 85 -17.79 -43.46 -1.57
N LEU A 86 -17.52 -42.68 -2.60
CA LEU A 86 -18.52 -41.90 -3.31
C LEU A 86 -18.75 -42.59 -4.67
N ARG A 87 -20.00 -43.01 -4.90
CA ARG A 87 -20.48 -43.58 -6.15
C ARG A 87 -20.19 -42.61 -7.30
N SER A 88 -19.66 -43.16 -8.38
CA SER A 88 -19.53 -42.51 -9.68
C SER A 88 -20.92 -42.43 -10.35
N ASP A 89 -21.74 -41.50 -9.90
CA ASP A 89 -22.90 -41.04 -10.66
C ASP A 89 -22.49 -39.76 -11.40
N ALA A 90 -22.67 -39.76 -12.72
CA ALA A 90 -22.14 -38.78 -13.65
C ALA A 90 -22.52 -37.32 -13.29
N LEU A 91 -21.52 -36.45 -13.22
CA LEU A 91 -21.72 -35.00 -13.16
C LEU A 91 -22.45 -34.55 -14.44
N PRO A 92 -23.55 -33.77 -14.34
CA PRO A 92 -24.17 -33.18 -15.52
C PRO A 92 -23.18 -32.22 -16.20
N ALA A 93 -23.08 -32.30 -17.52
CA ALA A 93 -22.25 -31.41 -18.32
C ALA A 93 -22.62 -29.95 -18.04
N LEU A 94 -21.62 -29.12 -17.75
CA LEU A 94 -21.79 -27.68 -17.64
C LEU A 94 -22.33 -27.13 -18.97
N PRO A 95 -23.29 -26.18 -18.95
CA PRO A 95 -23.70 -25.52 -20.17
C PRO A 95 -22.51 -24.80 -20.79
N ALA A 96 -22.36 -24.93 -22.11
CA ALA A 96 -21.32 -24.22 -22.86
C ALA A 96 -21.42 -22.71 -22.55
N LEU A 97 -20.27 -22.08 -22.26
CA LEU A 97 -20.19 -20.64 -22.08
C LEU A 97 -20.77 -19.95 -23.32
N PRO A 98 -21.55 -18.87 -23.16
CA PRO A 98 -22.04 -18.12 -24.31
C PRO A 98 -20.85 -17.64 -25.13
N ASN A 99 -20.93 -17.81 -26.46
CA ASN A 99 -19.95 -17.28 -27.39
C ASN A 99 -19.79 -15.78 -27.12
N PHE A 100 -18.60 -15.38 -26.65
CA PHE A 100 -18.26 -13.99 -26.38
C PHE A 100 -18.01 -13.27 -27.71
N THR A 101 -19.05 -13.14 -28.52
CA THR A 101 -19.00 -12.30 -29.72
C THR A 101 -19.23 -10.86 -29.31
N TYR A 102 -18.20 -10.05 -29.58
CA TYR A 102 -18.18 -8.60 -29.54
C TYR A 102 -17.96 -7.96 -28.17
N ILE A 103 -16.69 -7.83 -27.77
CA ILE A 103 -16.28 -6.74 -26.88
C ILE A 103 -16.26 -5.49 -27.77
N PRO A 104 -17.15 -4.49 -27.56
CA PRO A 104 -16.99 -3.22 -28.24
C PRO A 104 -15.60 -2.71 -27.88
N ASN A 105 -14.81 -2.32 -28.88
CA ASN A 105 -13.52 -1.68 -28.69
C ASN A 105 -13.63 -0.69 -27.54
N ILE A 106 -13.13 -1.05 -26.35
CA ILE A 106 -12.90 -0.11 -25.27
C ILE A 106 -11.72 0.69 -25.79
N SER A 107 -12.01 1.67 -26.65
CA SER A 107 -11.19 2.85 -26.71
C SER A 107 -11.29 3.41 -25.31
N LEU A 108 -10.29 3.11 -24.49
CA LEU A 108 -10.01 3.83 -23.25
C LEU A 108 -9.97 5.29 -23.66
N THR A 109 -11.08 6.00 -23.46
CA THR A 109 -11.22 7.37 -23.92
C THR A 109 -10.13 8.15 -23.21
N LYS A 110 -9.11 8.54 -23.98
CA LYS A 110 -7.96 9.27 -23.46
C LYS A 110 -8.47 10.45 -22.64
N ARG A 111 -8.17 10.43 -21.35
CA ARG A 111 -8.58 11.48 -20.42
C ARG A 111 -7.95 12.80 -20.85
N ASN A 112 -8.74 13.87 -20.91
CA ASN A 112 -8.27 15.21 -21.29
C ASN A 112 -7.66 15.99 -20.11
N ASP A 113 -7.81 15.49 -18.89
CA ASP A 113 -7.32 16.11 -17.66
C ASP A 113 -5.96 15.56 -17.17
N TYR A 114 -5.34 14.65 -17.94
CA TYR A 114 -3.99 14.13 -17.69
C TYR A 114 -3.02 14.57 -18.79
N THR A 115 -1.79 14.85 -18.41
CA THR A 115 -0.70 15.15 -19.34
C THR A 115 0.05 13.88 -19.67
N TYR A 116 0.00 13.48 -20.95
CA TYR A 116 0.65 12.26 -21.43
C TYR A 116 2.03 12.58 -21.98
N THR A 117 3.05 11.91 -21.45
CA THR A 117 4.44 12.06 -21.87
C THR A 117 4.94 10.73 -22.44
N PRO A 118 5.30 10.66 -23.74
CA PRO A 118 5.77 9.43 -24.37
C PRO A 118 6.95 8.80 -23.62
N GLY A 119 6.85 7.51 -23.30
CA GLY A 119 7.90 6.76 -22.62
C GLY A 119 8.04 7.03 -21.12
N ILE A 120 7.20 7.90 -20.53
CA ILE A 120 7.19 8.16 -19.09
C ILE A 120 5.85 7.74 -18.48
N GLY A 121 4.74 8.30 -18.94
CA GLY A 121 3.44 8.02 -18.33
C GLY A 121 2.42 9.13 -18.53
N ALA A 122 1.36 9.11 -17.75
CA ALA A 122 0.33 10.14 -17.75
C ALA A 122 0.10 10.68 -16.35
N HIS A 123 0.33 11.97 -16.16
CA HIS A 123 0.33 12.61 -14.84
C HIS A 123 -0.68 13.76 -14.76
N LYS A 124 -1.23 13.98 -13.57
CA LYS A 124 -2.11 15.10 -13.24
C LYS A 124 -1.69 15.73 -11.93
N VAL A 125 -1.51 17.05 -11.95
CA VAL A 125 -1.21 17.83 -10.73
C VAL A 125 -2.50 18.35 -10.14
N HIS A 126 -2.66 18.13 -8.84
CA HIS A 126 -3.67 18.75 -8.00
C HIS A 126 -3.03 19.84 -7.15
N THR A 127 -3.66 21.02 -7.08
CA THR A 127 -3.11 22.20 -6.38
C THR A 127 -3.87 22.57 -5.12
N GLU A 128 -4.73 21.69 -4.62
CA GLU A 128 -5.43 21.85 -3.35
C GLU A 128 -4.71 21.18 -2.17
N ALA A 129 -4.67 21.87 -1.04
CA ALA A 129 -4.09 21.35 0.19
C ALA A 129 -4.73 20.02 0.59
N SER A 130 -3.92 18.97 0.80
CA SER A 130 -4.40 17.63 1.15
C SER A 130 -3.38 16.90 2.01
N SER A 131 -3.84 16.07 2.96
CA SER A 131 -2.98 15.07 3.59
C SER A 131 -2.59 13.98 2.59
N TRP A 132 -1.55 13.17 2.91
CA TRP A 132 -1.12 12.09 2.02
C TRP A 132 -2.24 11.07 1.79
N SER A 133 -2.97 10.68 2.83
CA SER A 133 -4.11 9.75 2.75
C SER A 133 -5.29 10.30 1.93
N THR A 134 -5.54 11.61 2.02
CA THR A 134 -6.56 12.28 1.21
C THR A 134 -6.16 12.31 -0.26
N ALA A 135 -4.89 12.64 -0.55
CA ALA A 135 -4.34 12.65 -1.89
C ALA A 135 -4.38 11.25 -2.54
N TRP A 136 -3.97 10.23 -1.79
CA TRP A 136 -4.10 8.81 -2.15
C TRP A 136 -5.53 8.45 -2.58
N THR A 137 -6.50 8.77 -1.74
CA THR A 137 -7.91 8.49 -2.00
C THR A 137 -8.42 9.24 -3.24
N LYS A 138 -8.01 10.50 -3.43
CA LYS A 138 -8.40 11.29 -4.60
C LYS A 138 -7.88 10.68 -5.90
N CYS A 139 -6.59 10.31 -5.97
CA CYS A 139 -6.06 9.66 -7.17
C CYS A 139 -6.79 8.35 -7.46
N ARG A 140 -7.08 7.54 -6.43
CA ARG A 140 -7.85 6.29 -6.60
C ARG A 140 -9.27 6.52 -7.10
N ASN A 141 -9.95 7.56 -6.64
CA ASN A 141 -11.28 7.93 -7.15
C ASN A 141 -11.23 8.35 -8.62
N GLU A 142 -10.06 8.76 -9.11
CA GLU A 142 -9.80 9.02 -10.51
C GLU A 142 -9.37 7.76 -11.30
N ARG A 143 -9.40 6.56 -10.71
CA ARG A 143 -8.81 5.34 -11.32
C ARG A 143 -7.32 5.51 -11.67
N ALA A 144 -6.63 6.31 -10.86
CA ALA A 144 -5.21 6.58 -10.87
C ALA A 144 -4.62 6.17 -9.51
N HIS A 145 -3.33 6.43 -9.31
CA HIS A 145 -2.69 6.33 -8.01
C HIS A 145 -1.81 7.56 -7.75
N LEU A 146 -1.30 7.74 -6.52
CA LEU A 146 -0.25 8.74 -6.30
C LEU A 146 0.96 8.37 -7.16
N ALA A 147 1.56 9.36 -7.83
CA ALA A 147 2.62 9.12 -8.79
C ALA A 147 3.81 8.38 -8.16
N VAL A 148 4.25 7.29 -8.78
CA VAL A 148 5.40 6.50 -8.34
C VAL A 148 6.59 6.92 -9.17
N VAL A 149 7.40 7.82 -8.62
CA VAL A 149 8.60 8.29 -9.29
C VAL A 149 9.57 7.11 -9.45
N ASN A 150 9.77 6.67 -10.69
CA ASN A 150 10.53 5.47 -11.04
C ASN A 150 11.77 5.77 -11.90
N SER A 151 11.97 7.04 -12.26
CA SER A 151 13.15 7.49 -12.98
C SER A 151 13.43 8.98 -12.75
N ARG A 152 14.68 9.38 -13.02
CA ARG A 152 15.06 10.80 -13.00
C ARG A 152 14.30 11.63 -14.05
N ALA A 153 14.04 11.06 -15.23
CA ALA A 153 13.28 11.73 -16.28
C ALA A 153 11.83 12.02 -15.84
N GLU A 154 11.21 11.08 -15.13
CA GLU A 154 9.90 11.27 -14.55
C GLU A 154 9.89 12.33 -13.44
N SER A 155 10.87 12.29 -12.54
CA SER A 155 11.05 13.32 -11.51
C SER A 155 11.12 14.73 -12.12
N GLU A 156 11.95 14.92 -13.16
CA GLU A 156 12.11 16.19 -13.88
C GLU A 156 10.81 16.61 -14.58
N LEU A 157 10.07 15.67 -15.17
CA LEU A 157 8.74 15.91 -15.74
C LEU A 157 7.75 16.38 -14.67
N ILE A 158 7.64 15.66 -13.55
CA ILE A 158 6.73 15.99 -12.45
C ILE A 158 7.01 17.38 -11.92
N VAL A 159 8.29 17.75 -11.71
CA VAL A 159 8.70 19.10 -11.33
C VAL A 159 8.26 20.14 -12.37
N SER A 160 8.42 19.84 -13.66
CA SER A 160 7.96 20.73 -14.73
C SER A 160 6.45 20.97 -14.67
N LEU A 161 5.67 19.92 -14.42
CA LEU A 161 4.21 20.01 -14.29
C LEU A 161 3.81 20.81 -13.04
N LEU A 162 4.46 20.57 -11.90
CA LEU A 162 4.21 21.30 -10.64
C LEU A 162 4.52 22.80 -10.78
N ARG A 163 5.61 23.17 -11.46
CA ARG A 163 5.95 24.59 -11.70
C ARG A 163 5.00 25.29 -12.67
N LYS A 164 4.42 24.55 -13.60
CA LYS A 164 3.39 25.04 -14.53
C LYS A 164 2.00 25.06 -13.89
N ALA A 165 1.82 24.32 -12.79
CA ALA A 165 0.58 24.32 -12.06
C ALA A 165 0.33 25.74 -11.52
N GLY A 166 -0.90 26.21 -11.66
CA GLY A 166 -1.29 27.53 -11.20
C GLY A 166 -1.20 27.67 -9.68
N PRO A 167 -1.74 28.77 -9.11
CA PRO A 167 -1.66 29.01 -7.67
C PRO A 167 -2.25 27.85 -6.86
N THR A 168 -1.57 27.49 -5.78
CA THR A 168 -2.05 26.48 -4.83
C THR A 168 -3.13 27.05 -3.91
N ARG A 169 -4.02 26.19 -3.44
CA ARG A 169 -5.14 26.51 -2.56
C ARG A 169 -4.85 25.96 -1.16
N GLY A 170 -4.12 26.75 -0.37
CA GLY A 170 -3.76 26.43 1.01
C GLY A 170 -2.53 25.53 1.14
N GLY A 171 -2.35 24.97 2.34
CA GLY A 171 -1.22 24.13 2.71
C GLY A 171 -0.04 24.95 3.22
N ASN A 172 0.80 24.32 4.05
CA ASN A 172 1.87 25.00 4.78
C ASN A 172 3.26 24.71 4.18
N SER A 173 3.32 23.89 3.14
CA SER A 173 4.57 23.57 2.44
C SER A 173 4.33 23.64 0.93
N PRO A 174 4.50 24.83 0.33
CA PRO A 174 4.27 25.06 -1.10
C PRO A 174 5.39 24.51 -1.98
N ASN A 175 6.51 24.09 -1.39
CA ASN A 175 7.69 23.60 -2.11
C ASN A 175 7.71 22.07 -2.27
N HIS A 176 6.70 21.37 -1.77
CA HIS A 176 6.60 19.92 -1.78
C HIS A 176 5.24 19.48 -2.32
N ALA A 177 5.22 18.32 -2.97
CA ALA A 177 4.01 17.66 -3.45
C ALA A 177 3.98 16.20 -3.00
N HIS A 178 2.82 15.66 -2.62
CA HIS A 178 2.71 14.24 -2.29
C HIS A 178 2.91 13.37 -3.54
N VAL A 179 3.65 12.28 -3.35
CA VAL A 179 3.90 11.20 -4.32
C VAL A 179 3.81 9.84 -3.62
N GLY A 180 3.77 8.77 -4.40
CA GLY A 180 3.32 7.43 -4.03
C GLY A 180 4.38 6.55 -3.37
N PHE A 181 4.92 6.97 -2.23
CA PHE A 181 5.77 6.12 -1.41
C PHE A 181 5.59 6.38 0.09
N HIS A 182 5.90 5.41 0.94
CA HIS A 182 5.77 5.48 2.39
C HIS A 182 6.63 4.41 3.09
N ASP A 183 6.79 4.49 4.41
CA ASP A 183 7.37 3.43 5.25
C ASP A 183 6.39 2.89 6.32
N LEU A 184 5.09 3.17 6.15
CA LEU A 184 4.00 2.77 7.06
C LEU A 184 3.91 1.25 7.37
N TYR A 185 4.49 0.38 6.54
CA TYR A 185 4.51 -1.07 6.82
C TYR A 185 5.62 -1.47 7.80
N ALA A 186 6.77 -0.80 7.72
CA ALA A 186 7.91 -1.05 8.56
C ALA A 186 8.81 0.19 8.55
N TYR A 187 9.06 0.74 9.74
CA TYR A 187 9.86 1.94 9.92
C TYR A 187 11.23 1.84 9.23
N GLY A 188 11.57 2.84 8.44
CA GLY A 188 12.82 2.90 7.66
C GLY A 188 12.85 2.00 6.42
N GLN A 189 11.80 1.24 6.14
CA GLN A 189 11.65 0.43 4.92
C GLN A 189 10.72 1.15 3.94
N TRP A 190 11.30 2.05 3.16
CA TRP A 190 10.57 2.84 2.17
C TRP A 190 10.16 2.00 0.97
N VAL A 191 8.85 1.95 0.74
CA VAL A 191 8.23 1.26 -0.39
C VAL A 191 7.37 2.23 -1.19
N THR A 192 7.31 2.01 -2.49
CA THR A 192 6.28 2.59 -3.33
C THR A 192 4.94 1.99 -2.96
N ILE A 193 3.89 2.68 -3.36
CA ILE A 193 2.52 2.23 -3.21
C ILE A 193 2.18 0.94 -3.98
N ASP A 194 3.04 0.55 -4.93
CA ASP A 194 2.97 -0.73 -5.65
C ASP A 194 3.73 -1.85 -4.92
N GLY A 195 4.33 -1.55 -3.76
CA GLY A 195 5.05 -2.49 -2.91
C GLY A 195 6.51 -2.73 -3.29
N GLN A 196 7.08 -1.94 -4.21
CA GLN A 196 8.50 -2.04 -4.55
C GLN A 196 9.34 -1.16 -3.61
N SER A 197 10.56 -1.57 -3.26
CA SER A 197 11.52 -0.63 -2.66
C SER A 197 11.79 0.54 -3.61
N LEU A 198 12.12 1.73 -3.10
CA LEU A 198 12.46 2.90 -3.93
C LEU A 198 13.59 2.60 -4.94
N PHE A 199 14.63 1.88 -4.50
CA PHE A 199 15.71 1.44 -5.38
C PHE A 199 15.21 0.51 -6.49
N GLY A 200 14.38 -0.48 -6.13
CA GLY A 200 13.77 -1.41 -7.08
C GLY A 200 12.79 -0.76 -8.06
N ALA A 201 12.14 0.33 -7.65
CA ALA A 201 11.31 1.15 -8.52
C ALA A 201 12.12 2.02 -9.48
N GLY A 202 13.42 2.22 -9.24
CA GLY A 202 14.33 2.94 -10.16
C GLY A 202 14.61 4.40 -9.79
N PHE A 203 14.10 4.89 -8.65
CA PHE A 203 14.38 6.24 -8.17
C PHE A 203 14.47 6.30 -6.64
N SER A 204 15.63 6.74 -6.13
CA SER A 204 15.91 6.86 -4.70
C SER A 204 16.79 8.08 -4.38
N GLU A 205 16.67 9.14 -5.19
CA GLU A 205 17.41 10.39 -4.99
C GLU A 205 16.72 11.26 -3.93
N TRP A 206 17.26 11.29 -2.72
CA TRP A 206 16.73 12.07 -1.60
C TRP A 206 17.30 13.49 -1.55
N GLN A 207 16.52 14.42 -1.00
CA GLN A 207 17.02 15.74 -0.62
C GLN A 207 18.19 15.60 0.37
N GLU A 208 19.05 16.61 0.41
CA GLU A 208 20.17 16.60 1.36
C GLU A 208 19.65 16.55 2.80
N GLY A 209 20.08 15.52 3.54
CA GLY A 209 19.63 15.28 4.91
C GLY A 209 18.39 14.40 5.04
N GLU A 210 17.81 13.93 3.94
CA GLU A 210 16.65 13.04 3.91
C GLU A 210 17.02 11.58 3.59
N PRO A 211 16.24 10.59 4.05
CA PRO A 211 15.09 10.75 4.93
C PRO A 211 15.52 11.17 6.34
N SER A 212 14.80 12.12 6.94
CA SER A 212 15.02 12.61 8.29
C SER A 212 13.91 12.16 9.23
N TYR A 213 14.10 12.33 10.53
CA TYR A 213 13.14 11.86 11.54
C TYR A 213 12.86 12.99 12.54
N ARG A 214 12.66 14.21 12.01
CA ARG A 214 12.65 15.44 12.80
C ARG A 214 11.40 15.58 13.67
N ASP A 215 10.29 14.95 13.26
CA ASP A 215 9.03 14.93 14.00
C ASP A 215 8.89 13.69 14.91
N ASP A 216 9.85 13.45 15.81
CA ASP A 216 9.86 12.28 16.72
C ASP A 216 9.73 10.93 15.99
N GLY A 217 10.15 10.88 14.72
CA GLY A 217 10.04 9.69 13.87
C GLY A 217 8.69 9.51 13.17
N HIS A 218 7.79 10.50 13.15
CA HIS A 218 6.46 10.42 12.55
C HIS A 218 6.38 10.76 11.04
N GLU A 219 7.52 10.95 10.38
CA GLU A 219 7.61 11.33 8.96
C GLU A 219 7.61 10.10 8.05
N HIS A 220 6.42 9.51 7.84
CA HIS A 220 6.27 8.21 7.18
C HIS A 220 5.77 8.25 5.74
N CYS A 221 5.43 9.42 5.21
CA CYS A 221 4.81 9.58 3.91
C CYS A 221 5.70 10.36 2.93
N GLY A 222 5.63 9.96 1.67
CA GLY A 222 6.49 10.49 0.63
C GLY A 222 6.03 11.80 0.00
N SER A 223 7.01 12.63 -0.35
CA SER A 223 6.85 13.84 -1.12
C SER A 223 8.03 14.05 -2.07
N ILE A 224 7.82 14.88 -3.10
CA ILE A 224 8.85 15.36 -4.02
C ILE A 224 9.04 16.86 -3.82
N HIS A 225 10.29 17.31 -3.79
CA HIS A 225 10.63 18.72 -3.69
C HIS A 225 10.65 19.39 -5.06
N ILE A 226 9.96 20.51 -5.18
CA ILE A 226 9.68 21.16 -6.47
C ILE A 226 10.93 21.83 -7.08
N SER A 227 11.97 22.12 -6.29
CA SER A 227 13.16 22.80 -6.81
C SER A 227 14.15 21.85 -7.50
N ASP A 228 14.29 20.61 -7.01
CA ASP A 228 15.32 19.66 -7.44
C ASP A 228 14.77 18.28 -7.82
N GLY A 229 13.48 18.01 -7.61
CA GLY A 229 12.85 16.74 -7.96
C GLY A 229 13.22 15.59 -7.02
N LYS A 230 13.85 15.88 -5.89
CA LYS A 230 14.32 14.87 -4.96
C LYS A 230 13.23 14.48 -3.96
N LEU A 231 13.35 13.26 -3.45
CA LEU A 231 12.44 12.69 -2.47
C LEU A 231 12.65 13.33 -1.10
N ASN A 232 11.55 13.48 -0.36
CA ASN A 232 11.52 13.93 1.02
C ASN A 232 10.44 13.15 1.76
N ASN A 233 10.71 12.75 3.00
CA ASN A 233 9.69 12.19 3.85
C ASN A 233 9.03 13.28 4.70
N GLN A 234 7.74 13.10 4.96
CA GLN A 234 6.92 14.07 5.65
C GLN A 234 5.93 13.37 6.56
N ASN A 235 5.55 14.05 7.63
CA ASN A 235 4.38 13.71 8.42
C ASN A 235 3.14 13.53 7.52
N CYS A 236 2.52 12.35 7.55
CA CYS A 236 1.38 12.00 6.70
C CYS A 236 0.15 12.91 6.90
N ASN A 237 0.04 13.56 8.06
CA ASN A 237 -1.06 14.46 8.39
C ASN A 237 -0.83 15.90 7.92
N PHE A 238 0.37 16.22 7.44
CA PHE A 238 0.62 17.54 6.87
C PHE A 238 -0.14 17.71 5.58
N HIS A 239 -0.75 18.88 5.45
CA HIS A 239 -1.48 19.25 4.26
C HIS A 239 -0.52 19.95 3.30
N LEU A 240 0.11 19.18 2.41
CA LEU A 240 0.93 19.75 1.34
C LEU A 240 0.02 20.44 0.34
N SER A 241 0.54 21.53 -0.25
CA SER A 241 -0.23 22.39 -1.16
C SER A 241 -0.52 21.75 -2.51
N SER A 242 0.07 20.58 -2.81
CA SER A 242 -0.14 19.86 -4.06
C SER A 242 0.14 18.37 -3.93
N PHE A 243 -0.35 17.59 -4.89
CA PHE A 243 -0.05 16.17 -5.06
C PHE A 243 -0.17 15.78 -6.53
N VAL A 244 0.43 14.66 -6.90
CA VAL A 244 0.47 14.21 -8.30
C VAL A 244 -0.15 12.83 -8.42
N CYS A 245 -1.12 12.71 -9.32
CA CYS A 245 -1.70 11.42 -9.70
C CYS A 245 -1.08 10.91 -11.00
N GLU A 246 -1.01 9.59 -11.13
CA GLU A 246 -0.50 8.86 -12.30
C GLU A 246 -1.49 7.78 -12.71
N LEU A 247 -1.70 7.64 -14.03
CA LEU A 247 -2.53 6.54 -14.57
C LEU A 247 -1.68 5.25 -14.71
N PRO A 248 -2.28 4.07 -14.47
CA PRO A 248 -1.63 2.78 -14.67
C PRO A 248 -1.18 2.49 -16.12
#